data_AF-A0ABD3WA64-F1
#
_entry.id   AF-A0ABD3WA64-F1
#
_cell.length_a   1.000
_cell.length_b   1.000
_cell.length_c   1.000
_cell.angle_alpha   90.00
_cell.angle_beta   90.00
_cell.angle_gamma   90.00
#
_symmetry.space_group_name_H-M   'P 1'
#
loop_
_entity.id
_entity.type
_entity.pdbx_description
1 polymer ?
#
loop_
_entity_poly.entity_id
_entity_poly.type
_entity_poly.pdbx_seq_one_letter_code
_entity_poly.pdbx_strand_id
1 'polypeptide(L)'
;MAEYYVHIEDDVITRQGYVREISDFINASGSSWSVLELSLVGAIGKVFRNDDLPKLVNLLTSFFEEQPVDYIFMYFKSITVQTKQYVRVPTVFKHIGAKCTLVNQT
;
A
#
# COMPACT_ATOMS: atom_id res chain seq x y z
N MET A 1 20.54 0.39 -5.27
CA MET A 1 19.11 0.58 -5.65
C MET A 1 18.27 0.43 -4.39
N ALA A 2 17.08 1.01 -4.35
CA ALA A 2 16.17 0.86 -3.20
C ALA A 2 15.51 -0.54 -3.23
N GLU A 3 15.32 -1.16 -2.06
CA GLU A 3 14.71 -2.49 -1.96
C GLU A 3 13.18 -2.46 -1.94
N TYR A 4 12.62 -1.33 -1.47
CA TYR A 4 11.18 -1.16 -1.27
C TYR A 4 10.69 0.18 -1.81
N TYR A 5 9.45 0.19 -2.26
CA TYR A 5 8.68 1.39 -2.61
C TYR A 5 7.50 1.53 -1.66
N VAL A 6 7.28 2.75 -1.16
CA VAL A 6 6.14 3.08 -0.30
C VAL A 6 5.25 4.07 -1.03
N HIS A 7 3.99 3.68 -1.26
CA HIS A 7 2.96 4.54 -1.81
C HIS A 7 2.26 5.31 -0.70
N ILE A 8 2.21 6.64 -0.81
CA ILE A 8 1.58 7.57 0.12
C ILE A 8 0.81 8.65 -0.66
N GLU A 9 -0.23 9.19 -0.04
CA GLU A 9 -1.00 10.34 -0.53
C GLU A 9 -0.52 11.63 0.16
N ASP A 10 -0.98 12.79 -0.32
CA ASP A 10 -0.57 14.12 0.17
C ASP A 10 -1.28 14.53 1.47
N ASP A 11 -2.36 13.87 1.85
CA ASP A 11 -3.22 14.21 2.98
C ASP A 11 -3.12 13.19 4.15
N VAL A 12 -1.90 12.79 4.46
CA VAL A 12 -1.60 11.88 5.57
C VAL A 12 -0.80 12.55 6.69
N ILE A 13 -1.11 12.21 7.93
CA ILE A 13 -0.25 12.48 9.08
C ILE A 13 0.40 11.20 9.57
N THR A 14 1.57 11.35 10.20
CA THR A 14 2.32 10.25 10.81
C THR A 14 2.93 10.68 12.15
N ARG A 15 3.66 9.76 12.78
CA ARG A 15 4.31 9.97 14.08
C ARG A 15 5.83 9.96 13.95
N GLN A 16 6.52 10.56 14.93
CA GLN A 16 7.98 10.56 14.97
C GLN A 16 8.50 9.11 14.95
N GLY A 17 9.54 8.85 14.14
CA GLY A 17 10.15 7.53 14.03
C GLY A 17 9.45 6.58 13.04
N TYR A 18 8.47 7.05 12.27
CA TYR A 18 7.70 6.21 11.33
C TYR A 18 8.56 5.37 10.37
N VAL A 19 9.69 5.92 9.87
CA VAL A 19 10.59 5.18 8.98
C VAL A 19 11.14 3.92 9.65
N ARG A 20 11.54 4.03 10.92
CA ARG A 20 12.03 2.88 11.70
C ARG A 20 10.92 1.86 11.90
N GLU A 21 9.71 2.31 12.21
CA GLU A 21 8.58 1.40 12.38
C GLU A 21 8.20 0.65 11.09
N ILE A 22 8.29 1.32 9.94
CA ILE A 22 8.10 0.69 8.62
C ILE A 22 9.16 -0.38 8.40
N SER A 23 10.43 -0.05 8.65
CA SER A 23 11.54 -1.00 8.53
C SER A 23 11.37 -2.21 9.44
N ASP A 24 11.02 -1.99 10.71
CA ASP A 24 10.78 -3.07 11.67
C ASP A 24 9.61 -3.96 11.25
N PHE A 25 8.54 -3.36 10.69
CA PHE A 25 7.39 -4.11 10.19
C PHE A 25 7.71 -4.95 8.94
N ILE A 26 8.49 -4.40 8.00
CA ILE A 26 8.97 -5.14 6.83
C ILE A 26 9.76 -6.37 7.28
N ASN A 27 10.72 -6.19 8.20
CA ASN A 27 11.57 -7.25 8.72
C ASN A 27 10.74 -8.33 9.46
N ALA A 28 9.72 -7.93 10.22
CA ALA A 28 8.84 -8.85 10.93
C ALA A 28 7.86 -9.61 10.01
N SER A 29 7.60 -9.12 8.81
CA SER A 29 6.59 -9.69 7.90
C SER A 29 7.08 -10.89 7.07
N GLY A 30 8.39 -11.18 7.10
CA GLY A 30 9.00 -12.30 6.36
C GLY A 30 9.02 -12.07 4.84
N SER A 31 9.03 -13.16 4.06
CA SER A 31 9.16 -13.11 2.60
C SER A 31 7.88 -13.40 1.81
N SER A 32 6.82 -13.87 2.45
CA SER A 32 5.61 -14.39 1.78
C SER A 32 4.56 -13.33 1.41
N TRP A 33 4.95 -12.06 1.37
CA TRP A 33 4.06 -10.94 1.07
C TRP A 33 4.48 -10.23 -0.22
N SER A 34 3.49 -9.73 -0.95
CA SER A 34 3.62 -8.87 -2.12
C SER A 34 3.27 -7.41 -1.80
N VAL A 35 2.33 -7.19 -0.87
CA VAL A 35 1.95 -5.86 -0.38
C VAL A 35 1.81 -5.85 1.15
N LEU A 36 2.47 -4.89 1.80
CA LEU A 36 2.23 -4.56 3.21
C LEU A 36 1.41 -3.27 3.32
N GLU A 37 0.60 -3.18 4.38
CA GLU A 37 -0.33 -2.08 4.59
C GLU A 37 0.02 -1.31 5.89
N LEU A 38 0.27 -0.02 5.74
CA LEU A 38 0.64 0.92 6.81
C LEU A 38 -0.52 1.85 7.19
N SER A 39 -1.63 1.76 6.46
CA SER A 39 -2.92 2.42 6.68
C SER A 39 -4.04 1.40 6.48
N LEU A 40 -5.17 1.60 7.17
CA LEU A 40 -6.39 0.79 7.01
C LEU A 40 -7.25 1.24 5.83
N VAL A 41 -6.99 2.43 5.27
CA VAL A 41 -7.85 3.07 4.27
C VAL A 41 -7.17 3.02 2.91
N GLY A 42 -7.90 2.49 1.92
CA GLY A 42 -7.62 2.62 0.50
C GLY A 42 -6.19 2.26 0.06
N ALA A 43 -5.68 3.01 -0.92
CA ALA A 43 -4.38 2.86 -1.53
C ALA A 43 -3.22 3.42 -0.68
N ILE A 44 -3.53 4.16 0.38
CA ILE A 44 -2.54 4.81 1.24
C ILE A 44 -1.65 3.78 1.95
N GLY A 45 -0.38 4.12 2.06
CA GLY A 45 0.57 3.42 2.92
C GLY A 45 0.81 1.99 2.46
N LYS A 46 1.00 1.77 1.16
CA LYS A 46 1.27 0.44 0.62
C LYS A 46 2.77 0.28 0.38
N VAL A 47 3.34 -0.81 0.88
CA VAL A 47 4.74 -1.15 0.65
C VAL A 47 4.81 -2.26 -0.38
N PHE A 48 5.64 -2.07 -1.40
CA PHE A 48 5.92 -3.01 -2.46
C PHE A 48 7.41 -3.32 -2.51
N ARG A 49 7.76 -4.53 -2.95
CA ARG A 49 9.16 -4.88 -3.28
C ARG A 49 9.53 -4.23 -4.60
N ASN A 50 10.77 -3.75 -4.71
CA ASN A 50 11.27 -3.17 -5.95
C ASN A 50 11.13 -4.15 -7.14
N ASP A 51 11.35 -5.44 -6.91
CA ASP A 51 11.26 -6.50 -7.93
C ASP A 51 9.84 -6.72 -8.46
N ASP A 52 8.82 -6.30 -7.70
CA ASP A 52 7.42 -6.41 -8.08
C ASP A 52 6.89 -5.14 -8.76
N LEU A 53 7.64 -4.03 -8.71
CA LEU A 53 7.23 -2.77 -9.32
C LEU A 53 6.96 -2.87 -10.83
N PRO A 54 7.73 -3.59 -11.66
CA PRO A 54 7.41 -3.71 -13.09
C PRO A 54 6.02 -4.33 -13.33
N LYS A 55 5.62 -5.32 -12.52
CA LYS A 55 4.29 -5.94 -12.61
C LYS A 55 3.20 -4.96 -12.16
N LEU A 56 3.45 -4.24 -11.06
CA LEU A 56 2.53 -3.24 -10.55
C LEU A 56 2.31 -2.11 -11.55
N VAL A 57 3.38 -1.58 -12.14
CA VAL A 57 3.33 -0.52 -13.15
C VAL A 57 2.55 -0.99 -14.35
N ASN A 58 2.81 -2.20 -14.87
CA ASN A 58 2.04 -2.75 -15.98
C ASN A 58 0.54 -2.81 -15.66
N LEU A 59 0.18 -3.24 -14.44
CA LEU A 59 -1.22 -3.32 -14.02
C LEU A 59 -1.85 -1.92 -13.93
N LEU A 60 -1.15 -0.95 -13.32
CA LEU A 60 -1.60 0.44 -13.24
C LEU A 60 -1.80 1.04 -14.63
N THR A 61 -0.80 0.94 -15.51
CA THR A 61 -0.88 1.52 -16.86
C THR A 61 -1.91 0.85 -17.76
N SER A 62 -2.26 -0.42 -17.47
CA SER A 62 -3.25 -1.15 -18.26
C SER A 62 -4.68 -0.86 -17.85
N PHE A 63 -4.92 -0.32 -16.64
CA PHE A 63 -6.27 -0.24 -16.05
C PHE A 63 -6.59 1.11 -15.39
N PHE A 64 -5.76 2.14 -15.56
CA PHE A 64 -5.95 3.42 -14.86
C PHE A 64 -7.19 4.19 -15.32
N GLU A 65 -7.71 3.94 -16.53
CA GLU A 65 -8.94 4.57 -17.02
C GLU A 65 -10.19 3.81 -16.57
N GLU A 66 -10.06 2.50 -16.35
CA GLU A 66 -11.17 1.59 -16.09
C GLU A 66 -11.46 1.41 -14.61
N GLN A 67 -10.43 1.44 -13.75
CA GLN A 67 -10.57 1.10 -12.34
C GLN A 67 -9.82 2.10 -11.43
N PRO A 68 -10.38 2.43 -10.26
CA PRO A 68 -9.65 3.21 -9.26
C PRO A 68 -8.44 2.43 -8.74
N VAL A 69 -7.40 3.18 -8.34
CA VAL A 69 -6.12 2.63 -7.88
C VAL A 69 -6.27 1.64 -6.72
N ASP A 70 -7.24 1.87 -5.82
CA ASP A 70 -7.57 0.97 -4.71
C ASP A 70 -7.89 -0.45 -5.19
N TYR A 71 -8.72 -0.55 -6.23
CA TYR A 71 -9.10 -1.85 -6.80
C TYR A 71 -7.93 -2.49 -7.52
N ILE A 72 -7.10 -1.70 -8.24
CA ILE A 72 -5.89 -2.21 -8.88
C ILE A 72 -4.94 -2.85 -7.86
N PHE A 73 -4.75 -2.23 -6.69
CA PHE A 73 -3.93 -2.82 -5.61
C PHE A 73 -4.57 -4.07 -5.00
N MET A 74 -5.90 -4.14 -4.91
CA MET A 74 -6.60 -5.36 -4.51
C MET A 74 -6.36 -6.49 -5.51
N TYR A 75 -6.51 -6.22 -6.81
CA TYR A 75 -6.23 -7.19 -7.87
C TYR A 75 -4.77 -7.64 -7.85
N PHE A 76 -3.83 -6.72 -7.62
CA PHE A 76 -2.41 -7.05 -7.50
C PHE A 76 -2.17 -8.11 -6.42
N LYS A 77 -2.74 -7.95 -5.21
CA LYS A 77 -2.65 -8.96 -4.14
C LYS A 77 -3.24 -10.31 -4.58
N SER A 78 -4.37 -10.30 -5.29
CA SER A 78 -5.01 -11.53 -5.77
C SER A 78 -4.15 -12.28 -6.81
N ILE A 79 -3.60 -11.57 -7.79
CA ILE A 79 -2.78 -12.20 -8.85
C ILE A 79 -1.42 -12.69 -8.32
N THR A 80 -0.90 -12.09 -7.25
CA THR A 80 0.31 -12.58 -6.57
C THR A 80 0.01 -13.63 -5.51
N VAL A 81 -1.24 -14.11 -5.42
CA VAL A 81 -1.68 -15.18 -4.51
C VAL A 81 -1.47 -14.82 -3.03
N GLN A 82 -1.47 -13.52 -2.71
CA GLN A 82 -1.46 -13.06 -1.32
C GLN A 82 -2.88 -13.17 -0.76
N THR A 83 -3.16 -14.25 -0.03
CA THR A 83 -4.45 -14.50 0.63
C THR A 83 -4.56 -13.83 2.00
N LYS A 84 -3.43 -13.65 2.69
CA LYS A 84 -3.36 -13.03 4.01
C LYS A 84 -3.15 -11.53 3.89
N GLN A 85 -3.91 -10.76 4.68
CA GLN A 85 -3.68 -9.33 4.82
C GLN A 85 -2.55 -9.07 5.84
N TYR A 86 -1.61 -8.21 5.47
CA TYR A 86 -0.49 -7.80 6.32
C TYR A 86 -0.61 -6.31 6.64
N VAL A 87 -1.24 -5.99 7.77
CA VAL A 87 -1.46 -4.61 8.22
C VAL A 87 -0.68 -4.33 9.49
N ARG A 88 -0.01 -3.18 9.54
CA ARG A 88 0.64 -2.68 10.76
C ARG A 88 -0.42 -2.05 11.68
N VAL A 89 -0.54 -2.55 12.91
CA VAL A 89 -1.48 -2.01 13.93
C VAL A 89 -0.74 -1.66 15.23
N PRO A 90 -0.79 -0.41 15.73
CA PRO A 90 -1.45 0.76 15.14
C PRO A 90 -0.89 1.14 13.77
N THR A 91 -1.70 1.80 12.94
CA THR A 91 -1.28 2.25 11.61
C THR A 91 -0.24 3.35 11.70
N VAL A 92 0.65 3.39 10.72
CA VAL A 92 1.73 4.38 10.63
C VAL A 92 1.22 5.68 10.01
N PHE A 93 0.34 5.56 9.02
CA PHE A 93 -0.29 6.70 8.35
C PHE A 93 -1.76 6.78 8.75
N LYS A 94 -2.21 8.00 9.02
CA LYS A 94 -3.63 8.34 9.22
C LYS A 94 -4.02 9.36 8.17
N HIS A 95 -5.02 9.02 7.37
CA HIS A 95 -5.63 9.94 6.41
C HIS A 95 -6.38 11.05 7.13
N ILE A 96 -6.18 12.29 6.68
CA ILE A 96 -6.86 13.49 7.21
C ILE A 96 -7.69 14.22 6.14
N GLY A 97 -7.68 13.75 4.90
CA GLY A 97 -8.49 14.28 3.82
C GLY A 97 -9.98 14.03 4.00
N ALA A 98 -10.80 14.94 3.46
CA ALA A 98 -12.26 14.82 3.42
C ALA A 98 -12.78 14.10 2.17
N LYS A 99 -11.92 13.85 1.16
CA LYS A 99 -12.30 13.32 -0.15
C LYS A 99 -11.53 12.03 -0.44
N CYS A 100 -12.20 10.89 -0.37
CA CYS A 100 -11.64 9.60 -0.76
C CYS A 100 -11.96 9.30 -2.24
N THR A 101 -11.03 8.67 -2.95
CA THR A 101 -11.27 8.17 -4.33
C THR A 101 -12.32 7.04 -4.35
N LEU A 102 -12.58 6.44 -3.19
CA LEU A 102 -13.66 5.46 -3.01
C LEU A 102 -15.02 6.16 -2.97
N VAL A 103 -15.87 5.83 -3.95
CA VAL A 103 -17.28 6.23 -3.94
C VAL A 103 -17.98 5.54 -2.76
N ASN A 104 -18.71 6.29 -1.93
CA ASN A 104 -19.47 5.90 -0.73
C ASN A 104 -18.74 5.86 0.64
N GLN A 105 -17.67 6.63 0.85
CA GLN A 105 -17.13 6.89 2.19
C GLN A 105 -16.96 8.39 2.48
N THR A 106 -18.07 9.13 2.47
CA THR A 106 -18.19 10.51 3.01
C THR A 106 -19.17 10.54 4.16
#